data_AF-A0A5A7NC75-F1
#
_entry.id   AF-A0A5A7NC75-F1
#
_cell.length_a   1.000
_cell.length_b   1.000
_cell.length_c   1.000
_cell.angle_alpha   90.00
_cell.angle_beta   90.00
_cell.angle_gamma   90.00
#
_symmetry.space_group_name_H-M   'P 1'
#
loop_
_entity.id
_entity.type
_entity.pdbx_description
1 polymer ?
#
loop_
_entity_poly.entity_id
_entity_poly.type
_entity_poly.pdbx_seq_one_letter_code
_entity_poly.pdbx_strand_id
1 'polypeptide(L)'
;MRALDGGADGLDVYRALMGPASHILADGGLLAFEVGAGQADAVAQMMALLCGTTPQIYKDLAGFDRVVLASKAGLPVKEADAVEKTLEYDSETVRVWLTRHGEKQ
;
A
#
# COMPACT_ATOMS: atom_id res chain seq x y z
N MET A 1 18.22 -23.64 4.18
CA MET A 1 16.93 -23.78 3.47
C MET A 1 16.15 -22.50 3.75
N ARG A 2 15.87 -21.61 2.77
CA ARG A 2 15.37 -20.24 3.03
C ARG A 2 14.24 -19.77 2.09
N ALA A 3 13.41 -20.68 1.60
CA ALA A 3 12.25 -20.33 0.77
C ALA A 3 10.93 -20.28 1.54
N LEU A 4 10.87 -20.91 2.73
CA LEU A 4 9.66 -21.03 3.55
C LEU A 4 9.80 -20.35 4.92
N ASP A 5 10.94 -19.71 5.18
CA ASP A 5 11.19 -19.02 6.44
C ASP A 5 10.72 -17.57 6.31
N GLY A 6 9.55 -17.28 6.88
CA GLY A 6 8.98 -15.94 6.94
C GLY A 6 9.21 -15.25 8.28
N GLY A 7 10.09 -15.77 9.14
CA GLY A 7 10.28 -15.26 10.50
C GLY A 7 9.20 -15.73 11.48
N ALA A 8 9.18 -15.13 12.66
CA ALA A 8 8.35 -15.59 13.79
C ALA A 8 6.85 -15.55 13.52
N ASP A 9 6.38 -14.59 12.70
CA ASP A 9 4.98 -14.43 12.32
C ASP A 9 4.71 -14.68 10.83
N GLY A 10 5.74 -15.11 10.09
CA GLY A 10 5.63 -15.38 8.66
C GLY A 10 5.59 -14.12 7.78
N LEU A 11 5.87 -12.92 8.30
CA LEU A 11 5.73 -11.66 7.57
C LEU A 11 7.02 -10.91 7.24
N ASP A 12 8.19 -11.43 7.61
CA ASP A 12 9.47 -10.72 7.47
C ASP A 12 9.81 -10.37 6.02
N VAL A 13 9.46 -11.24 5.07
CA VAL A 13 9.70 -10.98 3.64
C VAL A 13 8.91 -9.77 3.14
N TYR A 14 7.66 -9.61 3.58
CA TYR A 14 6.83 -8.49 3.17
C TYR A 14 7.39 -7.18 3.75
N ARG A 15 7.80 -7.18 5.02
CA ARG A 15 8.46 -6.02 5.65
C ARG A 15 9.70 -5.60 4.88
N ALA A 16 10.55 -6.56 4.53
CA ALA A 16 11.80 -6.32 3.83
C ALA A 16 11.59 -5.76 2.41
N LEU A 17 10.54 -6.20 1.71
CA LEU A 17 10.24 -5.76 0.34
C LEU A 17 9.45 -4.45 0.28
N MET A 18 8.51 -4.23 1.20
CA MET A 18 7.67 -3.02 1.22
C MET A 18 8.46 -1.77 1.62
N GLY A 19 9.43 -1.90 2.54
CA GLY A 19 10.27 -0.78 2.98
C GLY A 19 10.91 0.02 1.84
N PRO A 20 11.62 -0.62 0.89
CA PRO A 20 12.22 0.07 -0.24
C PRO A 20 11.29 0.22 -1.46
N ALA A 21 10.10 -0.42 -1.47
CA ALA A 21 9.24 -0.49 -2.66
C ALA A 21 8.87 0.90 -3.23
N SER A 22 8.63 1.89 -2.38
CA SER A 22 8.30 3.26 -2.80
C SER A 22 9.43 3.95 -3.57
N HIS A 23 10.68 3.58 -3.32
CA HIS A 23 11.85 4.14 -4.00
C HIS A 23 12.23 3.39 -5.27
N ILE A 24 11.88 2.10 -5.36
CA ILE A 24 12.21 1.24 -6.49
C ILE A 24 11.14 1.32 -7.58
N LEU A 25 9.86 1.38 -7.19
CA LEU A 25 8.77 1.44 -8.15
C LEU A 25 8.72 2.81 -8.84
N ALA A 26 8.60 2.77 -10.16
CA ALA A 26 8.19 3.93 -10.94
C ALA A 26 6.82 4.42 -10.47
N ASP A 27 6.53 5.68 -10.76
CA ASP A 27 5.22 6.28 -10.52
C ASP A 27 4.14 5.51 -11.29
N GLY A 28 3.07 5.11 -10.60
CA GLY A 28 2.05 4.19 -11.12
C GLY A 28 2.47 2.72 -11.15
N GLY A 29 3.68 2.37 -10.72
CA GLY A 29 4.19 1.01 -10.65
C GLY A 29 3.42 0.14 -9.66
N LEU A 30 3.35 -1.17 -9.95
CA LEU A 30 2.53 -2.13 -9.22
C LEU A 30 3.35 -2.94 -8.22
N LEU A 31 2.81 -3.15 -7.03
CA LEU A 31 3.30 -4.10 -6.03
C LEU A 31 2.23 -5.14 -5.76
N ALA A 32 2.56 -6.41 -6.01
CA ALA A 32 1.67 -7.55 -5.83
C ALA A 32 2.37 -8.61 -4.97
N PHE A 33 1.72 -9.07 -3.91
CA PHE A 33 2.22 -10.15 -3.08
C PHE A 33 1.25 -11.32 -3.04
N GLU A 34 1.77 -12.52 -3.28
CA GLU A 34 1.10 -13.75 -2.89
C GLU A 34 1.16 -13.90 -1.36
N VAL A 35 0.05 -14.32 -0.75
CA VAL A 35 -0.08 -14.46 0.70
C VAL A 35 -0.53 -15.86 1.12
N GLY A 36 -0.04 -16.28 2.29
CA GLY A 36 -0.52 -17.46 2.99
C GLY A 36 -1.96 -17.28 3.50
N ALA A 37 -2.59 -18.41 3.86
CA ALA A 37 -3.95 -18.38 4.39
C ALA A 37 -4.02 -17.53 5.67
N GLY A 38 -4.97 -16.60 5.72
CA GLY A 38 -5.17 -15.70 6.86
C GLY A 38 -4.19 -14.53 6.96
N GLN A 39 -3.27 -14.36 6.00
CA GLN A 39 -2.28 -13.26 6.03
C GLN A 39 -2.70 -12.02 5.23
N ALA A 40 -3.73 -12.12 4.38
CA ALA A 40 -4.12 -11.07 3.44
C ALA A 40 -4.36 -9.70 4.11
N ASP A 41 -5.13 -9.66 5.20
CA ASP A 41 -5.45 -8.41 5.90
C ASP A 41 -4.22 -7.77 6.54
N ALA A 42 -3.34 -8.57 7.16
CA ALA A 42 -2.13 -8.08 7.79
C ALA A 42 -1.16 -7.48 6.74
N VAL A 43 -1.03 -8.15 5.59
CA VAL A 43 -0.20 -7.68 4.48
C VAL A 43 -0.81 -6.44 3.84
N ALA A 44 -2.13 -6.37 3.68
CA ALA A 44 -2.82 -5.18 3.16
C ALA A 44 -2.64 -3.96 4.10
N GLN A 45 -2.84 -4.12 5.40
CA GLN A 45 -2.61 -3.04 6.37
C GLN A 45 -1.17 -2.55 6.33
N MET A 46 -0.21 -3.48 6.28
CA MET A 46 1.20 -3.13 6.17
C MET A 46 1.53 -2.41 4.86
N MET A 47 0.96 -2.84 3.73
CA MET A 47 1.15 -2.17 2.45
C MET A 47 0.59 -0.75 2.47
N ALA A 48 -0.59 -0.55 3.05
CA ALA A 48 -1.18 0.78 3.19
C ALA A 48 -0.29 1.71 4.04
N LEU A 49 0.22 1.20 5.17
CA LEU A 49 1.04 1.98 6.10
C LEU A 49 2.45 2.26 5.59
N LEU A 50 3.14 1.24 5.05
CA LEU A 50 4.55 1.36 4.64
C LEU A 50 4.71 1.94 3.23
N CYS A 51 3.75 1.71 2.34
CA CYS A 51 3.82 2.19 0.96
C CYS A 51 2.93 3.41 0.71
N GLY A 52 2.05 3.80 1.63
CA GLY A 52 1.14 4.93 1.47
C GLY A 52 0.11 4.73 0.35
N THR A 53 -0.30 3.48 0.13
CA THR A 53 -1.19 3.08 -0.98
C THR A 53 -2.56 2.61 -0.47
N THR A 54 -3.49 2.36 -1.40
CA THR A 54 -4.79 1.74 -1.11
C THR A 54 -4.82 0.31 -1.68
N PRO A 55 -4.46 -0.70 -0.88
CA PRO A 55 -4.34 -2.07 -1.36
C PRO A 55 -5.69 -2.75 -1.58
N GLN A 56 -5.72 -3.70 -2.51
CA GLN A 56 -6.84 -4.55 -2.83
C GLN A 56 -6.46 -6.02 -2.61
N ILE A 57 -7.44 -6.82 -2.18
CA ILE A 57 -7.27 -8.26 -1.95
C ILE A 57 -8.02 -9.03 -3.05
N TYR A 58 -7.34 -9.95 -3.70
CA TYR A 58 -7.90 -10.82 -4.72
C TYR A 58 -7.90 -12.27 -4.28
N LYS A 59 -8.99 -12.95 -4.64
CA LYS A 59 -9.19 -14.37 -4.39
C LYS A 59 -8.62 -15.21 -5.53
N ASP A 60 -8.15 -16.40 -5.21
CA ASP A 60 -7.87 -17.45 -6.20
C ASP A 60 -9.17 -18.09 -6.73
N LEU A 61 -9.04 -19.05 -7.64
CA LEU A 61 -10.16 -19.79 -8.22
C LEU A 61 -10.92 -20.66 -7.20
N ALA A 62 -10.31 -20.95 -6.06
CA ALA A 62 -10.95 -21.68 -4.96
C ALA A 62 -11.63 -20.73 -3.94
N GLY A 63 -11.54 -19.42 -4.15
CA GLY A 63 -12.19 -18.39 -3.31
C GLY A 63 -11.37 -17.95 -2.11
N PHE A 64 -10.11 -18.37 -1.99
CA PHE A 64 -9.23 -17.96 -0.90
C PHE A 64 -8.48 -16.68 -1.23
N ASP A 65 -8.31 -15.80 -0.24
CA ASP A 65 -7.52 -14.59 -0.40
C ASP A 65 -6.06 -14.95 -0.64
N ARG A 66 -5.53 -14.54 -1.80
CA ARG A 66 -4.19 -14.94 -2.25
C ARG A 66 -3.31 -13.83 -2.72
N VAL A 67 -3.86 -12.72 -3.20
CA VAL A 67 -3.05 -11.62 -3.71
C VAL A 67 -3.43 -10.31 -3.04
N VAL A 68 -2.44 -9.63 -2.47
CA VAL A 68 -2.56 -8.23 -2.04
C VAL A 68 -1.85 -7.36 -3.06
N LEU A 69 -2.54 -6.36 -3.59
CA LEU A 69 -2.10 -5.53 -4.71
C LEU A 69 -2.27 -4.05 -4.42
N ALA A 70 -1.26 -3.24 -4.75
CA ALA A 70 -1.44 -1.79 -4.84
C ALA A 70 -0.54 -1.17 -5.91
N SER A 71 -0.94 -0.01 -6.42
CA SER A 71 -0.05 0.84 -7.20
C SER A 71 0.59 1.90 -6.31
N LYS A 72 1.87 2.19 -6.56
CA LYS A 72 2.49 3.41 -6.05
C LYS A 72 1.75 4.58 -6.68
N ALA A 73 1.18 5.45 -5.85
CA ALA A 73 0.65 6.71 -6.34
C ALA A 73 1.77 7.41 -7.09
N GLY A 74 1.57 7.66 -8.40
CA GLY A 74 2.52 8.50 -9.11
C GLY A 74 2.61 9.84 -8.40
N LEU A 75 3.80 10.46 -8.38
CA LEU A 75 3.85 11.87 -8.04
C LEU A 75 2.81 12.58 -8.91
N PRO A 76 2.02 13.52 -8.36
CA PRO A 76 1.18 14.35 -9.19
C PRO A 76 2.08 14.92 -10.28
N VAL A 77 1.80 14.54 -11.52
CA VAL A 77 2.55 15.01 -12.68
C VAL A 77 2.51 16.54 -12.60
N LYS A 78 3.66 17.20 -12.45
CA LYS A 78 3.74 18.64 -12.66
C LYS A 78 3.25 18.90 -14.10
N GLU A 79 2.30 19.78 -14.39
CA GLU A 79 1.93 21.04 -13.73
C GLU A 79 0.43 21.34 -13.89
N ALA A 80 -0.29 21.44 -12.77
CA ALA A 80 -1.21 22.52 -12.42
C ALA A 80 -1.78 22.18 -11.03
N ASP A 81 -1.47 23.04 -10.06
CA ASP A 81 -2.06 23.09 -8.71
C ASP A 81 -1.56 22.08 -7.67
N ALA A 82 -0.63 22.56 -6.83
CA ALA A 82 -0.25 21.88 -5.60
C ALA A 82 -1.49 21.71 -4.69
N VAL A 83 -1.83 20.45 -4.41
CA VAL A 83 -2.82 20.07 -3.40
C VAL A 83 -2.07 19.46 -2.23
N GLU A 84 -2.13 20.12 -1.08
CA GLU A 84 -1.63 19.59 0.18
C GLU A 84 -2.61 18.53 0.69
N LYS A 85 -2.09 17.37 1.11
CA LYS A 85 -2.90 16.26 1.61
C LYS A 85 -2.66 16.08 3.11
N THR A 86 -3.73 16.15 3.91
CA THR A 86 -3.70 15.91 5.36
C THR A 86 -4.49 14.67 5.69
N LEU A 87 -3.94 13.82 6.57
CA LEU A 87 -4.56 12.57 7.01
C LEU A 87 -4.94 12.67 8.48
N GLU A 88 -6.19 12.32 8.78
CA GLU A 88 -6.69 12.19 10.15
C GLU A 88 -7.09 10.75 10.42
N TYR A 89 -6.63 10.23 11.56
CA TYR A 89 -6.85 8.85 11.98
C TYR A 89 -7.69 8.82 13.25
N ASP A 90 -8.72 7.99 13.25
CA ASP A 90 -9.38 7.49 14.46
C ASP A 90 -9.37 5.94 14.46
N SER A 91 -9.85 5.32 15.53
CA SER A 91 -9.80 3.86 15.70
C SER A 91 -10.68 3.07 14.71
N GLU A 92 -11.55 3.73 13.95
CA GLU A 92 -12.54 3.09 13.08
C GLU A 92 -12.50 3.61 11.63
N THR A 93 -11.89 4.77 11.36
CA THR A 93 -11.88 5.44 10.04
C THR A 93 -10.61 6.24 9.79
N VAL A 94 -10.18 6.31 8.52
CA VAL A 94 -9.15 7.25 8.04
C VAL A 94 -9.82 8.28 7.13
N ARG A 95 -9.66 9.56 7.44
CA ARG A 95 -10.17 10.67 6.61
C ARG A 95 -9.02 11.36 5.91
N VAL A 96 -9.24 11.65 4.62
CA VAL A 96 -8.27 12.31 3.76
C VAL A 96 -8.81 13.68 3.37
N TRP A 97 -8.06 14.72 3.72
CA TRP A 97 -8.33 16.09 3.32
C TRP A 97 -7.36 16.51 2.21
N LEU A 98 -7.90 17.18 1.20
CA LEU A 98 -7.15 17.75 0.08
C LEU A 98 -7.34 19.26 0.08
N THR A 99 -6.28 20.00 0.35
CA THR A 99 -6.27 21.47 0.42
C THR A 99 -5.53 22.03 -0.79
N ARG A 100 -6.19 22.88 -1.57
CA ARG A 100 -5.56 23.55 -2.72
C ARG A 100 -5.25 25.01 -2.34
N HIS A 101 -3.99 25.41 -2.43
CA HIS A 101 -3.62 26.82 -2.27
C HIS A 101 -3.70 27.53 -3.62
N GLY A 102 -4.80 28.25 -3.86
CA GLY A 102 -4.94 29.07 -5.06
C GLY A 102 -6.37 29.43 -5.45
N GLU A 103 -7.06 30.24 -4.65
CA GLU A 103 -8.09 31.15 -5.16
C GLU A 103 -7.81 32.53 -4.55
N LYS A 104 -7.22 33.42 -5.36
CA LYS A 104 -7.32 34.86 -5.10
C LYS A 104 -8.63 35.33 -5.69
N GLN A 105 -9.46 35.99 -4.87
CA GLN A 105 -10.16 37.19 -5.33
C GLN A 105 -9.45 38.38 -4.71
#